data_AF-A0AA42XK93-F1
#
_entry.id   AF-A0AA42XK93-F1
#
_cell.length_a   1.000
_cell.length_b   1.000
_cell.length_c   1.000
_cell.angle_alpha   90.00
_cell.angle_beta   90.00
_cell.angle_gamma   90.00
#
_symmetry.space_group_name_H-M   'P 1'
#
loop_
_entity.id
_entity.type
_entity.pdbx_description
1 polymer ?
#
loop_
_entity_poly.entity_id
_entity_poly.type
_entity_poly.pdbx_seq_one_letter_code
_entity_poly.pdbx_strand_id
1 'polypeptide(L)'
;MKITCALEDFNFSEINSDLDVILFEYTQDKSKGCIGAKILREVYDSKLIPHEKAWDLVSIALSVIAADQAGHRKKSPDGWTRNFELTISVIDSIFWNEQKKLLETLLSFLTTDRWELNFVGGGEYPKLHKDAFYQLEDCVSLLSGGLDSFIGVIDLVEQNYKPYVVTQTVRGDGKNQQDFAKKLGNLAQFMTNHNVKVPFPETPASQRSRSMIFLAYGVLIASSLDMHRQNETVTLYVCENGYISINPPITLARVGSLSTRTTHPVVLNLFQQILDNCGLNILICNPYKFVTKGEMLEQCLDQSILENLAHTTTSCGRYGVYKNTHCGRCVPCLVRRASFFHWKGKDYDQTEYKFDDLSQDNENYARFDDVFSMRIAILNRQELGTSKWIGASLSSNLIPDQDKQKHQDTVERGLLEMQKFIGDLGLV
;
A
#
# COMPACT_ATOMS: atom_id res chain seq x y z
N MET A 1 23.28 3.90 -5.12
CA MET A 1 23.49 3.01 -3.97
C MET A 1 23.33 1.60 -4.47
N LYS A 2 24.41 0.83 -4.42
CA LYS A 2 24.46 -0.59 -4.79
C LYS A 2 24.11 -1.41 -3.55
N ILE A 3 23.14 -2.30 -3.64
CA ILE A 3 22.66 -3.09 -2.51
C ILE A 3 22.58 -4.54 -2.96
N THR A 4 23.07 -5.46 -2.13
CA THR A 4 22.97 -6.90 -2.38
C THR A 4 22.10 -7.53 -1.31
N CYS A 5 21.00 -8.16 -1.72
CA CYS A 5 20.07 -8.85 -0.84
C CYS A 5 20.11 -10.35 -1.12
N ALA A 6 20.57 -11.15 -0.16
CA ALA A 6 20.68 -12.60 -0.30
C ALA A 6 20.56 -13.31 1.05
N LEU A 7 20.56 -14.65 1.03
CA LEU A 7 20.61 -15.47 2.24
C LEU A 7 21.97 -15.32 2.97
N GLU A 8 22.03 -15.76 4.23
CA GLU A 8 23.24 -15.59 5.06
C GLU A 8 24.48 -16.32 4.50
N ASP A 9 24.28 -17.47 3.84
CA ASP A 9 25.32 -18.31 3.25
C ASP A 9 25.84 -17.82 1.89
N PHE A 10 25.25 -16.76 1.33
CA PHE A 10 25.69 -16.15 0.08
C PHE A 10 27.07 -15.49 0.21
N ASN A 11 27.93 -15.64 -0.81
CA ASN A 11 29.24 -14.98 -0.83
C ASN A 11 29.14 -13.50 -1.27
N PHE A 12 28.78 -12.62 -0.32
CA PHE A 12 28.65 -11.18 -0.58
C PHE A 12 29.94 -10.51 -1.11
N SER A 13 31.12 -11.09 -0.86
CA SER A 13 32.40 -10.51 -1.31
C SER A 13 32.60 -10.52 -2.82
N GLU A 14 31.82 -11.31 -3.56
CA GLU A 14 31.90 -11.39 -5.03
C GLU A 14 31.17 -10.22 -5.72
N ILE A 15 30.33 -9.49 -5.00
CA ILE A 15 29.53 -8.40 -5.56
C ILE A 15 29.96 -7.09 -4.91
N ASN A 16 30.31 -6.10 -5.74
CA ASN A 16 30.61 -4.76 -5.25
C ASN A 16 29.31 -4.08 -4.78
N SER A 17 29.16 -3.93 -3.46
CA SER A 17 27.94 -3.53 -2.78
C SER A 17 28.23 -2.41 -1.77
N ASP A 18 27.39 -1.37 -1.74
CA ASP A 18 27.46 -0.34 -0.69
C ASP A 18 26.78 -0.83 0.61
N LEU A 19 25.86 -1.79 0.50
CA LEU A 19 25.13 -2.38 1.62
C LEU A 19 24.70 -3.81 1.31
N ASP A 20 25.10 -4.74 2.17
CA ASP A 20 24.62 -6.11 2.14
C ASP A 20 23.43 -6.28 3.09
N VAL A 21 22.39 -6.97 2.63
CA VAL A 21 21.16 -7.22 3.37
C VAL A 21 20.89 -8.71 3.41
N ILE A 22 20.80 -9.26 4.62
CA ILE A 22 20.45 -10.66 4.85
C ILE A 22 18.92 -10.82 4.79
N LEU A 23 18.45 -11.66 3.87
CA LEU A 23 17.04 -12.02 3.75
C LEU A 23 16.66 -13.08 4.78
N PHE A 24 15.45 -12.96 5.31
CA PHE A 24 14.75 -13.94 6.14
C PHE A 24 15.35 -14.27 7.52
N GLU A 25 16.43 -13.58 7.91
CA GLU A 25 17.07 -13.80 9.20
C GLU A 25 17.41 -12.50 9.92
N TYR A 26 17.75 -12.60 11.21
CA TYR A 26 18.35 -11.49 11.95
C TYR A 26 19.86 -11.63 11.92
N THR A 27 20.55 -10.51 11.66
CA THR A 27 22.02 -10.45 11.80
C THR A 27 22.45 -9.68 13.03
N GLN A 28 23.57 -10.08 13.61
CA GLN A 28 24.28 -9.33 14.66
C GLN A 28 25.32 -8.37 14.08
N ASP A 29 25.67 -8.53 12.80
CA ASP A 29 26.61 -7.64 12.11
C ASP A 29 25.95 -6.29 11.84
N LYS A 30 26.43 -5.26 12.53
CA LYS A 30 25.89 -3.90 12.42
C LYS A 30 26.22 -3.21 11.10
N SER A 31 27.14 -3.76 10.31
CA SER A 31 27.45 -3.25 8.98
C SER A 31 26.47 -3.74 7.91
N LYS A 32 25.72 -4.81 8.20
CA LYS A 32 24.73 -5.41 7.30
C LYS A 32 23.32 -4.98 7.68
N GLY A 33 22.44 -4.95 6.69
CA GLY A 33 21.00 -4.92 6.89
C GLY A 33 20.45 -6.32 7.08
N CYS A 34 19.22 -6.42 7.60
CA CYS A 34 18.44 -7.64 7.52
C CYS A 34 16.94 -7.34 7.40
N ILE A 35 16.19 -8.25 6.79
CA ILE A 35 14.76 -8.06 6.55
C ILE A 35 14.04 -9.40 6.43
N GLY A 36 12.76 -9.45 6.81
CA GLY A 36 11.92 -10.65 6.67
C GLY A 36 12.15 -11.71 7.75
N ALA A 37 12.88 -11.41 8.82
CA ALA A 37 13.37 -12.38 9.82
C ALA A 37 12.30 -13.29 10.50
N LYS A 38 11.02 -12.99 10.34
CA LYS A 38 9.91 -13.80 10.90
C LYS A 38 9.10 -14.54 9.85
N ILE A 39 9.21 -14.17 8.58
CA ILE A 39 8.27 -14.62 7.55
C ILE A 39 8.35 -16.13 7.32
N LEU A 40 9.55 -16.72 7.37
CA LEU A 40 9.74 -18.18 7.28
C LEU A 40 8.93 -18.92 8.35
N ARG A 41 9.02 -18.47 9.60
CA ARG A 41 8.28 -19.05 10.71
C ARG A 41 6.78 -18.78 10.61
N GLU A 42 6.38 -17.56 10.23
CA GLU A 42 4.98 -17.19 10.09
C GLU A 42 4.28 -18.01 8.99
N VAL A 43 4.97 -18.27 7.87
CA VAL A 43 4.49 -19.16 6.78
C VAL A 43 4.40 -20.61 7.27
N TYR A 44 5.42 -21.10 7.96
CA TYR A 44 5.46 -22.45 8.53
C TYR A 44 4.32 -22.68 9.55
N ASP A 45 4.16 -21.77 10.51
CA ASP A 45 3.16 -21.85 11.57
C ASP A 45 1.72 -21.70 11.00
N SER A 46 1.57 -20.95 9.89
CA SER A 46 0.31 -20.82 9.15
C SER A 46 0.02 -22.00 8.22
N LYS A 47 0.90 -23.01 8.15
CA LYS A 47 0.73 -24.25 7.36
C LYS A 47 0.49 -24.01 5.86
N LEU A 48 1.03 -22.90 5.34
CA LEU A 48 0.85 -22.48 3.95
C LEU A 48 1.77 -23.26 3.01
N ILE A 49 1.34 -23.38 1.75
CA ILE A 49 2.12 -23.99 0.65
C ILE A 49 2.21 -22.95 -0.49
N PRO A 50 3.16 -22.01 -0.43
CA PRO A 50 3.26 -20.94 -1.42
C PRO A 50 3.85 -21.42 -2.74
N HIS A 51 3.52 -20.77 -3.85
CA HIS A 51 4.21 -21.02 -5.12
C HIS A 51 5.63 -20.42 -5.09
N GLU A 52 6.62 -21.06 -5.74
CA GLU A 52 8.02 -20.60 -5.78
C GLU A 52 8.15 -19.16 -6.28
N LYS A 53 7.53 -18.82 -7.42
CA LYS A 53 7.48 -17.43 -7.92
C LYS A 53 6.78 -16.44 -6.96
N ALA A 54 5.78 -16.88 -6.19
CA ALA A 54 5.17 -16.01 -5.19
C ALA A 54 6.13 -15.76 -4.01
N TRP A 55 6.93 -16.76 -3.65
CA TRP A 55 7.99 -16.63 -2.66
C TRP A 55 9.12 -15.71 -3.13
N ASP A 56 9.59 -15.86 -4.37
CA ASP A 56 10.57 -14.94 -4.94
C ASP A 56 10.05 -13.50 -4.95
N LEU A 57 8.78 -13.29 -5.29
CA LEU A 57 8.17 -11.95 -5.24
C LEU A 57 8.21 -11.34 -3.84
N VAL A 58 8.11 -12.15 -2.77
CA VAL A 58 8.35 -11.71 -1.39
C VAL A 58 9.80 -11.30 -1.18
N SER A 59 10.79 -12.10 -1.62
CA SER A 59 12.22 -11.74 -1.57
C SER A 59 12.50 -10.40 -2.27
N ILE A 60 11.92 -10.21 -3.45
CA ILE A 60 12.06 -8.98 -4.24
C ILE A 60 11.45 -7.80 -3.51
N ALA A 61 10.21 -7.93 -3.03
CA ALA A 61 9.52 -6.85 -2.35
C ALA A 61 10.20 -6.46 -1.03
N LEU A 62 10.73 -7.43 -0.26
CA LEU A 62 11.53 -7.16 0.93
C LEU A 62 12.83 -6.40 0.57
N SER A 63 13.52 -6.83 -0.49
CA SER A 63 14.74 -6.18 -0.96
C SER A 63 14.51 -4.72 -1.35
N VAL A 64 13.39 -4.44 -2.03
CA VAL A 64 12.97 -3.07 -2.37
C VAL A 64 12.70 -2.24 -1.11
N ILE A 65 12.06 -2.81 -0.07
CA ILE A 65 11.80 -2.12 1.20
C ILE A 65 13.12 -1.78 1.92
N ALA A 66 14.08 -2.71 1.93
CA ALA A 66 15.39 -2.47 2.52
C ALA A 66 16.11 -1.32 1.81
N ALA A 67 16.09 -1.31 0.46
CA ALA A 67 16.64 -0.23 -0.34
C ALA A 67 15.95 1.12 -0.08
N ASP A 68 14.61 1.14 -0.04
CA ASP A 68 13.82 2.35 0.21
C ASP A 68 14.10 2.95 1.60
N GLN A 69 14.45 2.14 2.60
CA GLN A 69 14.84 2.63 3.93
C GLN A 69 16.31 3.02 4.04
N ALA A 70 17.20 2.36 3.31
CA ALA A 70 18.64 2.63 3.36
C ALA A 70 19.05 3.85 2.53
N GLY A 71 18.35 4.12 1.41
CA GLY A 71 18.67 5.21 0.50
C GLY A 71 18.19 6.59 0.96
N HIS A 72 19.11 7.58 1.02
CA HIS A 72 18.84 8.93 1.49
C HIS A 72 18.55 9.91 0.33
N ARG A 73 17.35 10.49 0.28
CA ARG A 73 16.97 11.48 -0.74
C ARG A 73 17.85 12.72 -0.71
N LYS A 74 18.13 13.25 0.49
CA LYS A 74 18.97 14.46 0.69
C LYS A 74 20.41 14.32 0.19
N LYS A 75 20.90 13.10 -0.02
CA LYS A 75 22.24 12.82 -0.57
C LYS A 75 22.23 12.68 -2.10
N SER A 76 21.07 12.74 -2.72
CA SER A 76 20.93 12.65 -4.19
C SER A 76 21.34 13.97 -4.85
N PRO A 77 21.80 13.97 -6.12
CA PRO A 77 22.27 15.19 -6.79
C PRO A 77 21.25 16.33 -6.86
N ASP A 78 19.97 16.00 -7.02
CA ASP A 78 18.84 16.95 -7.03
C ASP A 78 18.19 17.11 -5.63
N GLY A 79 18.76 16.49 -4.60
CA GLY A 79 18.22 16.46 -3.24
C GLY A 79 16.98 15.58 -3.06
N TRP A 80 16.56 14.81 -4.08
CA TRP A 80 15.32 14.03 -4.02
C TRP A 80 15.39 12.64 -4.67
N THR A 81 15.79 12.53 -5.94
CA THR A 81 15.68 11.32 -6.76
C THR A 81 16.85 10.38 -6.52
N ARG A 82 16.58 9.23 -5.90
CA ARG A 82 17.62 8.24 -5.59
C ARG A 82 17.92 7.37 -6.81
N ASN A 83 19.14 6.83 -6.85
CA ASN A 83 19.55 5.82 -7.82
C ASN A 83 19.90 4.53 -7.06
N PHE A 84 19.15 3.46 -7.33
CA PHE A 84 19.34 2.14 -6.75
C PHE A 84 19.84 1.16 -7.81
N GLU A 85 20.85 0.39 -7.44
CA GLU A 85 21.28 -0.81 -8.15
C GLU A 85 21.15 -1.95 -7.14
N LEU A 86 20.21 -2.87 -7.37
CA LEU A 86 19.79 -3.85 -6.39
C LEU A 86 20.00 -5.25 -6.96
N THR A 87 20.93 -6.00 -6.36
CA THR A 87 21.13 -7.42 -6.68
C THR A 87 20.36 -8.26 -5.67
N ILE A 88 19.52 -9.18 -6.16
CA ILE A 88 18.60 -9.96 -5.32
C ILE A 88 18.78 -11.44 -5.63
N SER A 89 19.01 -12.23 -4.59
CA SER A 89 18.99 -13.69 -4.69
C SER A 89 17.56 -14.20 -4.71
N VAL A 90 17.25 -15.03 -5.71
CA VAL A 90 15.94 -15.63 -5.97
C VAL A 90 16.10 -17.09 -6.40
N ILE A 91 15.02 -17.86 -6.36
CA ILE A 91 14.97 -19.24 -6.83
C ILE A 91 15.10 -19.26 -8.35
N ASP A 92 14.21 -18.56 -9.07
CA ASP A 92 14.19 -18.55 -10.55
C ASP A 92 14.81 -17.28 -11.14
N SER A 93 16.14 -17.17 -11.01
CA SER A 93 16.87 -15.99 -11.50
C SER A 93 16.75 -15.76 -13.01
N ILE A 94 16.54 -16.82 -13.81
CA ILE A 94 16.38 -16.70 -15.26
C ILE A 94 15.08 -15.95 -15.56
N PHE A 95 13.96 -16.42 -15.01
CA PHE A 95 12.67 -15.77 -15.18
C PHE A 95 12.67 -14.31 -14.69
N TRP A 96 13.21 -14.04 -13.49
CA TRP A 96 13.17 -12.68 -12.94
C TRP A 96 14.04 -11.69 -13.72
N ASN A 97 15.14 -12.14 -14.33
CA ASN A 97 15.92 -11.29 -15.23
C ASN A 97 15.15 -10.94 -16.52
N GLU A 98 14.27 -11.80 -17.02
CA GLU A 98 13.36 -11.46 -18.12
C GLU A 98 12.33 -10.39 -17.70
N GLN A 99 11.89 -10.41 -16.43
CA GLN A 99 10.92 -9.45 -15.87
C GLN A 99 11.55 -8.15 -15.34
N LYS A 100 12.89 -8.04 -15.31
CA LYS A 100 13.65 -6.90 -14.76
C LYS A 100 13.10 -5.55 -15.20
N LYS A 101 12.91 -5.34 -16.51
CA LYS A 101 12.50 -4.04 -17.06
C LYS A 101 11.08 -3.64 -16.64
N LEU A 102 10.19 -4.62 -16.50
CA LEU A 102 8.82 -4.39 -16.06
C LEU A 102 8.79 -3.98 -14.57
N LEU A 103 9.55 -4.68 -13.73
CA LEU A 103 9.72 -4.33 -12.32
C LEU A 103 10.37 -2.95 -12.14
N GLU A 104 11.42 -2.64 -12.89
CA GLU A 104 12.06 -1.31 -12.86
C GLU A 104 11.07 -0.19 -13.23
N THR A 105 10.23 -0.42 -14.25
CA THR A 105 9.19 0.54 -14.66
C THR A 105 8.15 0.75 -13.56
N LEU A 106 7.69 -0.34 -12.94
CA LEU A 106 6.76 -0.30 -11.81
C LEU A 106 7.35 0.49 -10.63
N LEU A 107 8.56 0.14 -10.20
CA LEU A 107 9.23 0.79 -9.07
C LEU A 107 9.51 2.27 -9.35
N SER A 108 9.93 2.60 -10.57
CA SER A 108 10.16 3.99 -10.99
C SER A 108 8.88 4.82 -10.91
N PHE A 109 7.73 4.28 -11.33
CA PHE A 109 6.45 4.98 -11.22
C PHE A 109 5.99 5.13 -9.76
N LEU A 110 6.18 4.07 -8.96
CA LEU A 110 5.74 4.01 -7.57
C LEU A 110 6.54 4.94 -6.65
N THR A 111 7.87 4.95 -6.77
CA THR A 111 8.75 5.67 -5.83
C THR A 111 9.35 6.96 -6.39
N THR A 112 9.23 7.17 -7.70
CA THR A 112 9.91 8.24 -8.47
C THR A 112 11.43 8.25 -8.27
N ASP A 113 12.02 7.07 -8.07
CA ASP A 113 13.47 6.87 -8.05
C ASP A 113 13.89 6.10 -9.30
N ARG A 114 15.20 6.01 -9.53
CA ARG A 114 15.77 5.19 -10.61
C ARG A 114 16.19 3.84 -10.06
N TRP A 115 15.75 2.78 -10.71
CA TRP A 115 15.98 1.40 -10.30
C TRP A 115 16.70 0.63 -11.40
N GLU A 116 17.76 -0.06 -11.00
CA GLU A 116 18.41 -1.11 -11.77
C GLU A 116 18.37 -2.40 -10.92
N LEU A 117 17.76 -3.46 -11.44
CA LEU A 117 17.62 -4.72 -10.70
C LEU A 117 18.49 -5.82 -11.31
N ASN A 118 19.14 -6.65 -10.53
CA ASN A 118 19.87 -7.82 -11.03
C ASN A 118 19.46 -9.04 -10.21
N PHE A 119 19.03 -10.11 -10.86
CA PHE A 119 18.62 -11.33 -10.15
C PHE A 119 19.69 -12.39 -10.27
N VAL A 120 20.07 -12.98 -9.14
CA VAL A 120 21.05 -14.07 -9.07
C VAL A 120 20.41 -15.28 -8.40
N GLY A 121 20.96 -16.47 -8.64
CA GLY A 121 20.53 -17.68 -7.93
C GLY A 121 20.88 -17.63 -6.44
N GLY A 122 20.51 -18.68 -5.72
CA GLY A 122 20.78 -18.83 -4.28
C GLY A 122 19.59 -18.53 -3.37
N GLY A 123 18.40 -18.26 -3.93
CA GLY A 123 17.17 -18.25 -3.15
C GLY A 123 16.80 -19.67 -2.73
N GLU A 124 16.26 -19.81 -1.52
CA GLU A 124 15.79 -21.09 -0.99
C GLU A 124 14.29 -21.06 -0.75
N TYR A 125 13.61 -22.14 -1.15
CA TYR A 125 12.19 -22.33 -0.90
C TYR A 125 11.94 -22.63 0.59
N PRO A 126 10.93 -22.03 1.23
CA PRO A 126 10.71 -22.20 2.65
C PRO A 126 10.39 -23.66 2.98
N LYS A 127 10.94 -24.16 4.09
CA LYS A 127 10.55 -25.46 4.63
C LYS A 127 9.05 -25.46 4.94
N LEU A 128 8.34 -26.47 4.46
CA LEU A 128 6.91 -26.63 4.73
C LEU A 128 6.65 -27.33 6.06
N HIS A 129 5.52 -26.99 6.69
CA HIS A 129 5.01 -27.72 7.85
C HIS A 129 4.61 -29.15 7.44
N LYS A 130 4.82 -30.12 8.33
CA LYS A 130 4.45 -31.54 8.07
C LYS A 130 2.95 -31.73 7.74
N ASP A 131 2.12 -30.89 8.35
CA ASP A 131 0.66 -30.83 8.19
C ASP A 131 0.24 -29.62 7.34
N ALA A 132 1.09 -29.17 6.41
CA ALA A 132 0.75 -28.07 5.51
C ALA A 132 -0.43 -28.45 4.61
N PHE A 133 -1.29 -27.48 4.30
CA PHE A 133 -2.47 -27.69 3.48
C PHE A 133 -2.82 -26.44 2.68
N TYR A 134 -3.49 -26.65 1.54
CA TYR A 134 -4.04 -25.55 0.76
C TYR A 134 -5.30 -25.03 1.44
N GLN A 135 -5.36 -23.71 1.62
CA GLN A 135 -6.42 -23.05 2.37
C GLN A 135 -7.73 -23.02 1.55
N LEU A 136 -8.89 -23.03 2.22
CA LEU A 136 -10.20 -23.24 1.58
C LEU A 136 -10.96 -21.94 1.28
N GLU A 137 -10.40 -20.80 1.65
CA GLU A 137 -10.88 -19.47 1.32
C GLU A 137 -10.97 -19.28 -0.20
N ASP A 138 -11.92 -18.48 -0.66
CA ASP A 138 -12.24 -18.31 -2.09
C ASP A 138 -11.62 -17.05 -2.71
N CYS A 139 -11.08 -16.16 -1.87
CA CYS A 139 -10.37 -14.97 -2.29
C CYS A 139 -9.39 -14.49 -1.22
N VAL A 140 -8.55 -13.52 -1.58
CA VAL A 140 -7.64 -12.85 -0.65
C VAL A 140 -7.98 -11.38 -0.59
N SER A 141 -7.95 -10.77 0.59
CA SER A 141 -8.17 -9.33 0.74
C SER A 141 -7.10 -8.69 1.62
N LEU A 142 -6.57 -7.55 1.17
CA LEU A 142 -5.59 -6.77 1.91
C LEU A 142 -6.28 -5.94 3.01
N LEU A 143 -6.11 -6.32 4.27
CA LEU A 143 -6.65 -5.62 5.43
C LEU A 143 -5.57 -4.77 6.12
N SER A 144 -5.51 -3.49 5.74
CA SER A 144 -4.47 -2.55 6.19
C SER A 144 -4.72 -1.95 7.59
N GLY A 145 -5.92 -2.13 8.15
CA GLY A 145 -6.42 -1.40 9.34
C GLY A 145 -7.08 -0.06 9.02
N GLY A 146 -6.97 0.41 7.77
CA GLY A 146 -7.66 1.60 7.28
C GLY A 146 -9.11 1.36 6.89
N LEU A 147 -9.87 2.48 6.89
CA LEU A 147 -11.31 2.51 6.64
C LEU A 147 -11.72 1.84 5.32
N ASP A 148 -10.99 2.09 4.24
CA ASP A 148 -11.30 1.56 2.90
C ASP A 148 -11.19 0.04 2.86
N SER A 149 -10.07 -0.50 3.37
CA SER A 149 -9.88 -1.94 3.47
C SER A 149 -10.88 -2.59 4.43
N PHE A 150 -11.32 -1.87 5.46
CA PHE A 150 -12.33 -2.37 6.39
C PHE A 150 -13.70 -2.48 5.73
N ILE A 151 -14.16 -1.44 5.03
CA ILE A 151 -15.40 -1.46 4.21
C ILE A 151 -15.31 -2.56 3.16
N GLY A 152 -14.17 -2.69 2.49
CA GLY A 152 -13.94 -3.73 1.50
C GLY A 152 -14.12 -5.14 2.03
N VAL A 153 -13.65 -5.43 3.24
CA VAL A 153 -13.84 -6.76 3.85
C VAL A 153 -15.28 -6.95 4.33
N ILE A 154 -15.95 -5.92 4.84
CA ILE A 154 -17.39 -5.98 5.16
C ILE A 154 -18.17 -6.40 3.92
N ASP A 155 -18.00 -5.68 2.80
CA ASP A 155 -18.77 -5.92 1.60
C ASP A 155 -18.51 -7.32 1.03
N LEU A 156 -17.28 -7.82 1.08
CA LEU A 156 -16.95 -9.19 0.67
C LEU A 156 -17.69 -10.23 1.52
N VAL A 157 -17.70 -10.07 2.85
CA VAL A 157 -18.38 -11.00 3.76
C VAL A 157 -19.89 -10.96 3.56
N GLU A 158 -20.49 -9.77 3.42
CA GLU A 158 -21.93 -9.61 3.15
C GLU A 158 -22.34 -10.20 1.79
N GLN A 159 -21.43 -10.22 0.82
CA GLN A 159 -21.61 -10.89 -0.47
C GLN A 159 -21.38 -12.41 -0.41
N ASN A 160 -21.14 -12.98 0.78
CA ASN A 160 -20.86 -14.40 1.03
C ASN A 160 -19.52 -14.91 0.50
N TYR A 161 -18.56 -14.02 0.22
CA TYR A 161 -17.17 -14.43 0.02
C TYR A 161 -16.54 -14.86 1.34
N LYS A 162 -15.51 -15.69 1.26
CA LYS A 162 -14.69 -16.14 2.40
C LYS A 162 -13.25 -15.68 2.20
N PRO A 163 -12.94 -14.40 2.49
CA PRO A 163 -11.62 -13.86 2.26
C PRO A 163 -10.59 -14.39 3.28
N TYR A 164 -9.44 -14.81 2.78
CA TYR A 164 -8.22 -14.89 3.58
C TYR A 164 -7.64 -13.48 3.68
N VAL A 165 -7.68 -12.87 4.88
CA VAL A 165 -7.22 -11.49 5.06
C VAL A 165 -5.71 -11.42 5.34
N VAL A 166 -5.02 -10.53 4.64
CA VAL A 166 -3.59 -10.28 4.82
C VAL A 166 -3.40 -8.94 5.53
N THR A 167 -2.58 -8.94 6.57
CA THR A 167 -2.36 -7.75 7.40
C THR A 167 -0.86 -7.50 7.59
N GLN A 168 -0.40 -6.36 7.10
CA GLN A 168 0.93 -5.85 7.40
C GLN A 168 0.89 -5.02 8.70
N THR A 169 1.33 -5.63 9.80
CA THR A 169 1.33 -4.99 11.11
C THR A 169 2.33 -3.83 11.19
N VAL A 170 1.92 -2.74 11.80
CA VAL A 170 2.80 -1.63 12.22
C VAL A 170 2.58 -1.39 13.70
N ARG A 171 3.59 -0.92 14.42
CA ARG A 171 3.46 -0.58 15.85
C ARG A 171 2.28 0.37 16.05
N GLY A 172 1.34 -0.01 16.94
CA GLY A 172 0.19 0.82 17.33
C GLY A 172 -1.16 0.40 16.75
N ASP A 173 -1.22 -0.37 15.65
CA ASP A 173 -2.48 -0.69 14.94
C ASP A 173 -2.85 -2.19 14.93
N GLY A 174 -1.90 -3.06 15.33
CA GLY A 174 -2.08 -4.51 15.25
C GLY A 174 -3.23 -5.10 16.07
N LYS A 175 -3.64 -4.43 17.17
CA LYS A 175 -4.77 -4.87 18.00
C LYS A 175 -6.10 -4.67 17.26
N ASN A 176 -6.31 -3.50 16.66
CA ASN A 176 -7.53 -3.19 15.90
C ASN A 176 -7.67 -4.12 14.69
N GLN A 177 -6.57 -4.40 14.00
CA GLN A 177 -6.56 -5.29 12.83
C GLN A 177 -6.96 -6.74 13.16
N GLN A 178 -6.53 -7.28 14.31
CA GLN A 178 -6.99 -8.58 14.80
C GLN A 178 -8.46 -8.55 15.19
N ASP A 179 -8.89 -7.47 15.85
CA ASP A 179 -10.26 -7.32 16.29
C ASP A 179 -11.23 -7.18 15.11
N PHE A 180 -10.82 -6.57 13.99
CA PHE A 180 -11.63 -6.51 12.77
C PHE A 180 -11.86 -7.90 12.15
N ALA A 181 -10.81 -8.70 11.92
CA ALA A 181 -10.96 -10.04 11.36
C ALA A 181 -11.86 -10.95 12.22
N LYS A 182 -11.80 -10.80 13.55
CA LYS A 182 -12.69 -11.50 14.49
C LYS A 182 -14.14 -11.02 14.39
N LYS A 183 -14.36 -9.71 14.41
CA LYS A 183 -15.71 -9.11 14.37
C LYS A 183 -16.42 -9.36 13.04
N LEU A 184 -15.68 -9.54 11.95
CA LEU A 184 -16.21 -9.85 10.62
C LEU A 184 -16.35 -11.36 10.35
N GLY A 185 -16.59 -12.16 11.39
CA GLY A 185 -16.88 -13.59 11.25
C GLY A 185 -15.69 -14.53 11.45
N ASN A 186 -14.69 -14.14 12.24
CA ASN A 186 -13.48 -14.94 12.51
C ASN A 186 -12.74 -15.37 11.24
N LEU A 187 -12.46 -14.40 10.36
CA LEU A 187 -11.78 -14.63 9.09
C LEU A 187 -10.38 -15.22 9.30
N ALA A 188 -9.96 -16.10 8.38
CA ALA A 188 -8.58 -16.55 8.30
C ALA A 188 -7.65 -15.36 8.04
N GLN A 189 -6.55 -15.28 8.78
CA GLN A 189 -5.70 -14.08 8.78
C GLN A 189 -4.21 -14.43 8.75
N PHE A 190 -3.47 -13.74 7.89
CA PHE A 190 -2.01 -13.78 7.85
C PHE A 190 -1.48 -12.42 8.29
N MET A 191 -0.86 -12.38 9.46
CA MET A 191 -0.28 -11.18 10.03
C MET A 191 1.23 -11.26 10.03
N THR A 192 1.88 -10.25 9.46
CA THR A 192 3.33 -10.20 9.41
C THR A 192 3.86 -8.76 9.48
N ASN A 193 5.16 -8.62 9.71
CA ASN A 193 5.91 -7.38 9.59
C ASN A 193 7.19 -7.69 8.80
N HIS A 194 7.64 -6.78 7.93
CA HIS A 194 8.88 -6.99 7.18
C HIS A 194 10.14 -6.94 8.06
N ASN A 195 10.06 -6.50 9.33
CA ASN A 195 11.13 -6.53 10.34
C ASN A 195 12.48 -5.96 9.87
N VAL A 196 12.43 -4.96 8.99
CA VAL A 196 13.59 -4.36 8.36
C VAL A 196 14.47 -3.66 9.39
N LYS A 197 15.77 -3.90 9.25
CA LYS A 197 16.83 -3.19 9.94
C LYS A 197 17.91 -2.91 8.91
N VAL A 198 18.24 -1.65 8.72
CA VAL A 198 19.34 -1.23 7.85
C VAL A 198 20.24 -0.27 8.62
N PRO A 199 21.56 -0.28 8.38
CA PRO A 199 22.46 0.70 8.98
C PRO A 199 22.14 2.10 8.44
N PHE A 200 22.15 3.10 9.33
CA PHE A 200 21.91 4.51 9.00
C PHE A 200 20.64 4.74 8.15
N PRO A 201 19.44 4.35 8.61
CA PRO A 201 18.21 4.50 7.84
C PRO A 201 17.86 5.97 7.57
N GLU A 202 17.17 6.23 6.46
CA GLU A 202 16.58 7.54 6.19
C GLU A 202 15.61 7.94 7.31
N THR A 203 15.61 9.22 7.71
CA THR A 203 14.73 9.74 8.76
C THR A 203 13.99 10.99 8.27
N PRO A 204 12.65 11.00 8.30
CA PRO A 204 11.78 9.86 8.61
C PRO A 204 11.90 8.74 7.57
N ALA A 205 11.66 7.50 7.97
CA ALA A 205 11.76 6.34 7.07
C ALA A 205 10.80 6.49 5.89
N SER A 206 11.30 6.24 4.67
CA SER A 206 10.44 6.19 3.48
C SER A 206 9.42 5.06 3.60
N GLN A 207 8.23 5.30 3.06
CA GLN A 207 7.11 4.35 3.01
C GLN A 207 6.60 4.17 1.56
N ARG A 208 7.36 4.64 0.57
CA ARG A 208 6.90 4.77 -0.82
C ARG A 208 6.78 3.43 -1.53
N SER A 209 7.66 2.49 -1.18
CA SER A 209 7.63 1.12 -1.70
C SER A 209 6.76 0.17 -0.87
N ARG A 210 6.13 0.64 0.22
CA ARG A 210 5.42 -0.23 1.19
C ARG A 210 4.33 -1.11 0.56
N SER A 211 3.69 -0.63 -0.50
CA SER A 211 2.67 -1.41 -1.20
C SER A 211 3.20 -2.66 -1.87
N MET A 212 4.47 -2.68 -2.30
CA MET A 212 5.08 -3.84 -2.96
C MET A 212 5.04 -5.07 -2.06
N ILE A 213 5.45 -4.92 -0.80
CA ILE A 213 5.45 -6.05 0.13
C ILE A 213 4.05 -6.48 0.51
N PHE A 214 3.09 -5.54 0.58
CA PHE A 214 1.72 -5.89 0.93
C PHE A 214 1.03 -6.68 -0.19
N LEU A 215 1.24 -6.28 -1.45
CA LEU A 215 0.80 -7.04 -2.62
C LEU A 215 1.51 -8.41 -2.69
N ALA A 216 2.82 -8.47 -2.47
CA ALA A 216 3.57 -9.72 -2.47
C ALA A 216 3.05 -10.72 -1.42
N TYR A 217 2.71 -10.26 -0.22
CA TYR A 217 2.05 -11.11 0.78
C TYR A 217 0.65 -11.56 0.35
N GLY A 218 -0.13 -10.69 -0.30
CA GLY A 218 -1.41 -11.08 -0.91
C GLY A 218 -1.24 -12.22 -1.92
N VAL A 219 -0.25 -12.11 -2.81
CA VAL A 219 0.08 -13.12 -3.82
C VAL A 219 0.58 -14.42 -3.18
N LEU A 220 1.41 -14.33 -2.13
CA LEU A 220 1.88 -15.47 -1.35
C LEU A 220 0.70 -16.29 -0.82
N ILE A 221 -0.28 -15.63 -0.19
CA ILE A 221 -1.48 -16.28 0.34
C ILE A 221 -2.36 -16.81 -0.79
N ALA A 222 -2.60 -16.02 -1.83
CA ALA A 222 -3.42 -16.43 -2.98
C ALA A 222 -2.87 -17.70 -3.64
N SER A 223 -1.54 -17.81 -3.75
CA SER A 223 -0.87 -19.00 -4.30
C SER A 223 -0.96 -20.25 -3.40
N SER A 224 -1.36 -20.06 -2.13
CA SER A 224 -1.53 -21.11 -1.12
C SER A 224 -2.99 -21.58 -0.96
N LEU A 225 -3.94 -21.04 -1.75
CA LEU A 225 -5.34 -21.47 -1.73
C LEU A 225 -5.56 -22.72 -2.58
N ASP A 226 -6.56 -23.53 -2.23
CA ASP A 226 -6.90 -24.75 -2.98
C ASP A 226 -7.46 -24.41 -4.37
N MET A 227 -8.16 -23.28 -4.53
CA MET A 227 -8.56 -22.75 -5.86
C MET A 227 -7.35 -22.57 -6.79
N HIS A 228 -6.28 -21.93 -6.31
CA HIS A 228 -5.06 -21.74 -7.09
C HIS A 228 -4.42 -23.08 -7.48
N ARG A 229 -4.37 -24.04 -6.53
CA ARG A 229 -3.89 -25.40 -6.79
C ARG A 229 -4.72 -26.13 -7.86
N GLN A 230 -6.03 -25.88 -7.91
CA GLN A 230 -6.92 -26.38 -8.95
C GLN A 230 -6.83 -25.59 -10.27
N ASN A 231 -5.89 -24.63 -10.37
CA ASN A 231 -5.69 -23.74 -11.50
C ASN A 231 -6.91 -22.84 -11.80
N GLU A 232 -7.74 -22.59 -10.79
CA GLU A 232 -8.80 -21.57 -10.85
C GLU A 232 -8.21 -20.18 -10.56
N THR A 233 -8.85 -19.14 -11.09
CA THR A 233 -8.40 -17.76 -10.87
C THR A 233 -8.73 -17.32 -9.45
N VAL A 234 -7.71 -16.95 -8.68
CA VAL A 234 -7.89 -16.35 -7.34
C VAL A 234 -7.91 -14.84 -7.45
N THR A 235 -8.93 -14.20 -6.86
CA THR A 235 -8.97 -12.73 -6.80
C THR A 235 -8.26 -12.21 -5.54
N LEU A 236 -7.30 -11.30 -5.74
CA LEU A 236 -6.63 -10.52 -4.71
C LEU A 236 -7.26 -9.12 -4.66
N TYR A 237 -8.07 -8.87 -3.65
CA TYR A 237 -8.75 -7.61 -3.43
C TYR A 237 -7.85 -6.57 -2.75
N VAL A 238 -7.79 -5.40 -3.38
CA VAL A 238 -7.08 -4.20 -2.89
C VAL A 238 -8.08 -3.06 -2.81
N CYS A 239 -8.70 -2.90 -1.64
CA CYS A 239 -9.81 -1.96 -1.46
C CYS A 239 -9.29 -0.57 -1.07
N GLU A 240 -9.32 0.39 -2.00
CA GLU A 240 -8.97 1.79 -1.79
C GLU A 240 -9.83 2.68 -2.70
N ASN A 241 -10.38 3.77 -2.18
CA ASN A 241 -11.18 4.72 -2.95
C ASN A 241 -10.42 5.27 -4.18
N GLY A 242 -11.15 5.57 -5.26
CA GLY A 242 -10.60 6.05 -6.52
C GLY A 242 -9.91 7.42 -6.42
N TYR A 243 -10.37 8.30 -5.53
CA TYR A 243 -9.78 9.65 -5.36
C TYR A 243 -8.33 9.58 -4.86
N ILE A 244 -8.08 8.85 -3.76
CA ILE A 244 -6.73 8.65 -3.22
C ILE A 244 -5.91 7.69 -4.08
N SER A 245 -6.54 6.75 -4.80
CA SER A 245 -5.82 5.87 -5.73
C SER A 245 -5.13 6.64 -6.86
N ILE A 246 -5.80 7.67 -7.42
CA ILE A 246 -5.18 8.57 -8.41
C ILE A 246 -4.21 9.56 -7.74
N ASN A 247 -4.57 10.07 -6.56
CA ASN A 247 -3.81 11.05 -5.80
C ASN A 247 -3.41 12.28 -6.65
N PRO A 248 -4.38 13.02 -7.21
CA PRO A 248 -4.09 14.16 -8.06
C PRO A 248 -3.24 15.20 -7.31
N PRO A 249 -2.35 15.93 -8.01
CA PRO A 249 -1.50 16.93 -7.38
C PRO A 249 -2.35 18.06 -6.80
N ILE A 250 -2.55 18.03 -5.49
CA ILE A 250 -3.31 19.04 -4.73
C ILE A 250 -2.71 20.43 -4.94
N THR A 251 -1.38 20.51 -5.05
CA THR A 251 -0.64 21.69 -5.50
C THR A 251 0.49 21.26 -6.44
N LEU A 252 1.05 22.21 -7.20
CA LEU A 252 2.23 21.95 -8.05
C LEU A 252 3.44 21.47 -7.24
N ALA A 253 3.51 21.82 -5.96
CA ALA A 253 4.57 21.38 -5.05
C ALA A 253 4.40 19.91 -4.60
N ARG A 254 3.28 19.25 -4.92
CA ARG A 254 2.98 17.85 -4.53
C ARG A 254 3.01 16.86 -5.69
N VAL A 255 3.77 17.16 -6.73
CA VAL A 255 3.99 16.24 -7.86
C VAL A 255 4.95 15.11 -7.47
N GLY A 256 4.75 13.92 -8.04
CA GLY A 256 5.66 12.79 -7.88
C GLY A 256 5.49 12.07 -6.54
N SER A 257 6.61 11.72 -5.90
CA SER A 257 6.63 10.87 -4.69
C SER A 257 6.34 11.62 -3.37
N LEU A 258 5.81 12.83 -3.45
CA LEU A 258 5.20 13.53 -2.32
C LEU A 258 3.76 13.05 -2.05
N SER A 259 3.22 12.24 -2.97
CA SER A 259 1.91 11.62 -2.93
C SER A 259 2.05 10.10 -3.13
N THR A 260 1.36 9.29 -2.32
CA THR A 260 1.34 7.82 -2.47
C THR A 260 0.59 7.40 -3.73
N ARG A 261 1.11 6.41 -4.46
CA ARG A 261 0.50 5.86 -5.71
C ARG A 261 0.22 4.36 -5.61
N THR A 262 0.03 3.87 -4.39
CA THR A 262 -0.05 2.45 -4.02
C THR A 262 -1.05 1.65 -4.85
N THR A 263 -2.25 2.18 -5.02
CA THR A 263 -3.36 1.54 -5.77
C THR A 263 -3.64 2.24 -7.10
N HIS A 264 -2.69 3.04 -7.57
CA HIS A 264 -2.83 3.75 -8.83
C HIS A 264 -2.99 2.71 -9.97
N PRO A 265 -3.91 2.91 -10.94
CA PRO A 265 -4.18 1.92 -11.99
C PRO A 265 -2.93 1.49 -12.76
N VAL A 266 -2.00 2.43 -13.02
CA VAL A 266 -0.69 2.11 -13.62
C VAL A 266 0.11 1.11 -12.79
N VAL A 267 0.18 1.27 -11.46
CA VAL A 267 0.91 0.34 -10.58
C VAL A 267 0.25 -1.03 -10.59
N LEU A 268 -1.08 -1.08 -10.42
CA LEU A 268 -1.82 -2.34 -10.38
C LEU A 268 -1.75 -3.09 -11.72
N ASN A 269 -1.81 -2.38 -12.85
CA ASN A 269 -1.70 -3.01 -14.18
C ASN A 269 -0.29 -3.51 -14.49
N LEU A 270 0.76 -2.76 -14.09
CA LEU A 270 2.14 -3.26 -14.21
C LEU A 270 2.38 -4.48 -13.32
N PHE A 271 1.81 -4.48 -12.10
CA PHE A 271 1.91 -5.63 -11.20
C PHE A 271 1.12 -6.82 -11.74
N GLN A 272 -0.07 -6.61 -12.31
CA GLN A 272 -0.87 -7.66 -12.94
C GLN A 272 -0.10 -8.32 -14.09
N GLN A 273 0.56 -7.53 -14.96
CA GLN A 273 1.39 -8.08 -16.04
C GLN A 273 2.52 -8.97 -15.51
N ILE A 274 3.13 -8.64 -14.37
CA ILE A 274 4.14 -9.49 -13.73
C ILE A 274 3.49 -10.82 -13.30
N LEU A 275 2.30 -10.78 -12.67
CA LEU A 275 1.59 -11.99 -12.24
C LEU A 275 1.15 -12.87 -13.42
N ASP A 276 0.70 -12.26 -14.51
CA ASP A 276 0.34 -12.94 -15.75
C ASP A 276 1.56 -13.65 -16.33
N ASN A 277 2.71 -12.98 -16.41
CA ASN A 277 3.98 -13.56 -16.87
C ASN A 277 4.50 -14.66 -15.93
N CYS A 278 4.25 -14.54 -14.62
CA CYS A 278 4.56 -15.60 -13.66
C CYS A 278 3.72 -16.86 -13.91
N GLY A 279 2.54 -16.74 -14.51
CA GLY A 279 1.58 -17.83 -14.70
C GLY A 279 0.84 -18.21 -13.42
N LEU A 280 0.71 -17.28 -12.45
CA LEU A 280 0.11 -17.55 -11.15
C LEU A 280 -1.43 -17.55 -11.15
N ASN A 281 -2.08 -17.16 -12.25
CA ASN A 281 -3.55 -17.08 -12.33
C ASN A 281 -4.20 -16.31 -11.14
N ILE A 282 -3.59 -15.20 -10.72
CA ILE A 282 -4.08 -14.33 -9.66
C ILE A 282 -4.52 -12.99 -10.28
N LEU A 283 -5.76 -12.58 -10.03
CA LEU A 283 -6.32 -11.32 -10.51
C LEU A 283 -6.33 -10.28 -9.39
N ILE A 284 -5.63 -9.16 -9.59
CA ILE A 284 -5.71 -8.01 -8.71
C ILE A 284 -6.97 -7.20 -9.02
N CYS A 285 -7.80 -6.96 -8.01
CA CYS A 285 -9.03 -6.20 -8.16
C CYS A 285 -9.12 -5.08 -7.11
N ASN A 286 -9.29 -3.84 -7.56
CA ASN A 286 -9.78 -2.76 -6.70
C ASN A 286 -11.24 -2.45 -7.06
N PRO A 287 -12.23 -2.93 -6.29
CA PRO A 287 -13.64 -2.72 -6.62
C PRO A 287 -14.06 -1.25 -6.48
N TYR A 288 -13.33 -0.44 -5.72
CA TYR A 288 -13.64 0.96 -5.44
C TYR A 288 -12.86 1.96 -6.31
N LYS A 289 -12.24 1.50 -7.41
CA LYS A 289 -11.43 2.36 -8.31
C LYS A 289 -12.19 3.55 -8.92
N PHE A 290 -13.52 3.50 -8.93
CA PHE A 290 -14.43 4.57 -9.40
C PHE A 290 -15.38 5.10 -8.33
N VAL A 291 -15.07 4.84 -7.06
CA VAL A 291 -15.91 5.18 -5.91
C VAL A 291 -15.12 6.14 -5.02
N THR A 292 -15.74 7.23 -4.59
CA THR A 292 -15.13 8.13 -3.59
C THR A 292 -15.17 7.50 -2.21
N LYS A 293 -14.39 8.04 -1.27
CA LYS A 293 -14.46 7.54 0.10
C LYS A 293 -15.85 7.80 0.72
N GLY A 294 -16.46 8.97 0.49
CA GLY A 294 -17.83 9.25 0.95
C GLY A 294 -18.84 8.23 0.41
N GLU A 295 -18.80 7.95 -0.89
CA GLU A 295 -19.63 6.93 -1.54
C GLU A 295 -19.38 5.52 -0.94
N MET A 296 -18.14 5.17 -0.60
CA MET A 296 -17.85 3.89 0.07
C MET A 296 -18.55 3.77 1.43
N LEU A 297 -18.56 4.82 2.26
CA LEU A 297 -19.27 4.75 3.55
C LEU A 297 -20.79 4.67 3.34
N GLU A 298 -21.34 5.42 2.39
CA GLU A 298 -22.77 5.42 2.08
C GLU A 298 -23.25 4.07 1.54
N GLN A 299 -22.44 3.41 0.71
CA GLN A 299 -22.80 2.19 -0.02
C GLN A 299 -22.39 0.89 0.69
N CYS A 300 -21.64 0.97 1.79
CA CYS A 300 -21.22 -0.19 2.57
C CYS A 300 -22.42 -1.08 2.92
N LEU A 301 -22.29 -2.39 2.67
CA LEU A 301 -23.41 -3.34 2.72
C LEU A 301 -23.91 -3.59 4.15
N ASP A 302 -23.01 -3.56 5.15
CA ASP A 302 -23.39 -3.57 6.57
C ASP A 302 -23.14 -2.19 7.20
N GLN A 303 -24.17 -1.35 7.16
CA GLN A 303 -24.15 -0.04 7.83
C GLN A 303 -24.03 -0.17 9.35
N SER A 304 -24.61 -1.19 9.98
CA SER A 304 -24.59 -1.31 11.45
C SER A 304 -23.18 -1.57 11.97
N ILE A 305 -22.44 -2.49 11.34
CA ILE A 305 -21.04 -2.74 11.67
C ILE A 305 -20.20 -1.50 11.38
N LEU A 306 -20.44 -0.83 10.25
CA LEU A 306 -19.69 0.37 9.88
C LEU A 306 -19.90 1.50 10.91
N GLU A 307 -21.13 1.82 11.28
CA GLU A 307 -21.45 2.86 12.27
C GLU A 307 -20.77 2.59 13.63
N ASN A 308 -20.69 1.32 14.03
CA ASN A 308 -20.06 0.92 15.28
C ASN A 308 -18.52 0.97 15.27
N LEU A 309 -17.88 0.77 14.11
CA LEU A 309 -16.43 0.50 14.05
C LEU A 309 -15.64 1.46 13.18
N ALA A 310 -16.27 2.22 12.28
CA ALA A 310 -15.58 3.10 11.33
C ALA A 310 -14.62 4.07 12.04
N HIS A 311 -15.03 4.66 13.17
CA HIS A 311 -14.22 5.61 13.95
C HIS A 311 -12.96 4.99 14.55
N THR A 312 -12.91 3.66 14.71
CA THR A 312 -11.76 2.92 15.26
C THR A 312 -10.69 2.57 14.21
N THR A 313 -10.99 2.77 12.92
CA THR A 313 -10.07 2.50 11.80
C THR A 313 -9.02 3.60 11.62
N THR A 314 -7.86 3.25 11.04
CA THR A 314 -6.72 4.16 10.93
C THR A 314 -6.50 4.65 9.50
N SER A 315 -6.75 5.94 9.23
CA SER A 315 -6.43 6.56 7.92
C SER A 315 -5.20 7.47 7.97
N CYS A 316 -4.75 7.88 9.16
CA CYS A 316 -3.78 8.98 9.30
C CYS A 316 -2.35 8.56 8.90
N GLY A 317 -1.77 9.24 7.91
CA GLY A 317 -0.36 9.06 7.53
C GLY A 317 0.67 9.51 8.60
N ARG A 318 0.21 10.15 9.68
CA ARG A 318 1.04 10.61 10.82
C ARG A 318 0.61 9.98 12.16
N TYR A 319 -0.14 8.89 12.13
CA TYR A 319 -0.75 8.27 13.32
C TYR A 319 0.28 7.96 14.43
N GLY A 320 1.38 7.30 14.08
CA GLY A 320 2.45 6.97 15.04
C GLY A 320 3.20 8.19 15.57
N VAL A 321 3.27 9.30 14.80
CA VAL A 321 3.89 10.56 15.26
C VAL A 321 3.06 11.20 16.38
N TYR A 322 1.75 11.05 16.32
CA TYR A 322 0.81 11.61 17.30
C TYR A 322 0.31 10.57 18.30
N LYS A 323 1.18 9.64 18.73
CA LYS A 323 0.91 8.65 19.78
C LYS A 323 -0.34 7.79 19.52
N ASN A 324 -0.56 7.39 18.26
CA ASN A 324 -1.73 6.62 17.84
C ASN A 324 -3.05 7.41 17.97
N THR A 325 -3.01 8.68 17.58
CA THR A 325 -4.19 9.53 17.42
C THR A 325 -4.15 10.14 16.01
N HIS A 326 -5.30 10.25 15.34
CA HIS A 326 -5.35 10.87 14.02
C HIS A 326 -4.98 12.35 14.14
N CYS A 327 -4.14 12.85 13.24
CA CYS A 327 -3.73 14.26 13.31
C CYS A 327 -4.84 15.23 12.89
N GLY A 328 -5.90 14.78 12.23
CA GLY A 328 -7.01 15.63 11.78
C GLY A 328 -6.72 16.56 10.59
N ARG A 329 -5.45 16.83 10.26
CA ARG A 329 -5.05 17.86 9.28
C ARG A 329 -4.21 17.40 8.08
N CYS A 330 -3.73 16.15 8.05
CA CYS A 330 -3.04 15.60 6.87
C CYS A 330 -4.05 15.16 5.80
N VAL A 331 -3.64 15.08 4.54
CA VAL A 331 -4.54 14.72 3.41
C VAL A 331 -5.41 13.49 3.69
N PRO A 332 -4.89 12.33 4.13
CA PRO A 332 -5.74 11.19 4.47
C PRO A 332 -6.78 11.47 5.57
N CYS A 333 -6.45 12.30 6.56
CA CYS A 333 -7.41 12.74 7.59
C CYS A 333 -8.45 13.69 7.01
N LEU A 334 -8.07 14.61 6.11
CA LEU A 334 -9.01 15.52 5.47
C LEU A 334 -10.01 14.75 4.61
N VAL A 335 -9.55 13.77 3.82
CA VAL A 335 -10.43 12.92 3.01
C VAL A 335 -11.34 12.09 3.92
N ARG A 336 -10.82 11.57 5.04
CA ARG A 336 -11.64 10.89 6.06
C ARG A 336 -12.74 11.79 6.60
N ARG A 337 -12.42 12.99 7.10
CA ARG A 337 -13.41 13.94 7.63
C ARG A 337 -14.47 14.30 6.59
N ALA A 338 -14.03 14.59 5.36
CA ALA A 338 -14.94 14.87 4.24
C ALA A 338 -15.88 13.69 3.94
N SER A 339 -15.38 12.46 4.05
CA SER A 339 -16.18 11.26 3.81
C SER A 339 -17.22 10.98 4.91
N PHE A 340 -16.88 11.20 6.20
CA PHE A 340 -17.88 11.13 7.28
C PHE A 340 -18.92 12.23 7.15
N PHE A 341 -18.49 13.44 6.80
CA PHE A 341 -19.37 14.57 6.53
C PHE A 341 -20.33 14.26 5.37
N HIS A 342 -19.85 13.62 4.31
CA HIS A 342 -20.70 13.18 3.19
C HIS A 342 -21.72 12.13 3.63
N TRP A 343 -21.29 11.11 4.39
CA TRP A 343 -22.12 9.97 4.76
C TRP A 343 -23.27 10.30 5.69
N LYS A 344 -23.01 11.04 6.79
CA LYS A 344 -24.00 11.28 7.85
C LYS A 344 -24.09 12.74 8.29
N GLY A 345 -23.37 13.63 7.62
CA GLY A 345 -23.37 15.06 7.90
C GLY A 345 -22.41 15.47 9.00
N LYS A 346 -22.57 16.73 9.41
CA LYS A 346 -21.79 17.38 10.46
C LYS A 346 -21.91 16.62 11.79
N ASP A 347 -20.86 16.65 12.59
CA ASP A 347 -20.79 16.09 13.95
C ASP A 347 -20.92 14.57 14.08
N TYR A 348 -21.02 13.83 12.96
CA TYR A 348 -21.11 12.37 13.00
C TYR A 348 -19.74 11.67 13.18
N ASP A 349 -18.64 12.27 12.72
CA ASP A 349 -17.32 11.66 12.83
C ASP A 349 -16.88 11.53 14.29
N GLN A 350 -16.95 10.32 14.83
CA GLN A 350 -16.55 9.99 16.20
C GLN A 350 -15.03 9.77 16.36
N THR A 351 -14.24 9.98 15.30
CA THR A 351 -12.79 9.80 15.35
C THR A 351 -12.15 10.86 16.24
N GLU A 352 -11.27 10.46 17.17
CA GLU A 352 -10.49 11.42 17.95
C GLU A 352 -9.38 12.04 17.10
N TYR A 353 -9.37 13.37 17.02
CA TYR A 353 -8.38 14.12 16.26
C TYR A 353 -7.53 15.03 17.15
N LYS A 354 -6.21 15.03 16.93
CA LYS A 354 -5.28 15.89 17.66
C LYS A 354 -5.50 17.37 17.39
N PHE A 355 -5.80 17.71 16.14
CA PHE A 355 -6.12 19.06 15.68
C PHE A 355 -7.55 19.02 15.16
N ASP A 356 -8.49 19.20 16.08
CA ASP A 356 -9.89 18.93 15.76
C ASP A 356 -10.57 20.07 15.00
N ASP A 357 -10.56 21.25 15.61
CA ASP A 357 -11.12 22.47 15.04
C ASP A 357 -10.17 23.11 14.01
N LEU A 358 -10.32 22.67 12.75
CA LEU A 358 -9.52 23.17 11.63
C LEU A 358 -9.83 24.63 11.24
N SER A 359 -10.90 25.24 11.79
CA SER A 359 -11.29 26.62 11.44
C SER A 359 -10.35 27.68 12.04
N GLN A 360 -9.52 27.30 13.02
CA GLN A 360 -8.61 28.24 13.67
C GLN A 360 -7.55 28.78 12.69
N ASP A 361 -7.47 30.10 12.60
CA ASP A 361 -6.57 30.78 11.66
C ASP A 361 -5.12 30.87 12.18
N ASN A 362 -4.43 29.74 12.23
CA ASN A 362 -3.00 29.68 12.57
C ASN A 362 -2.28 28.48 11.89
N GLU A 363 -0.95 28.44 12.03
CA GLU A 363 -0.04 27.48 11.38
C GLU A 363 -0.34 26.00 11.72
N ASN A 364 -1.04 25.74 12.82
CA ASN A 364 -1.41 24.39 13.22
C ASN A 364 -2.74 23.90 12.63
N TYR A 365 -3.56 24.77 12.06
CA TYR A 365 -4.92 24.43 11.64
C TYR A 365 -5.18 24.93 10.21
N ALA A 366 -5.93 26.01 10.01
CA ALA A 366 -6.32 26.49 8.68
C ALA A 366 -5.13 26.84 7.76
N ARG A 367 -3.99 27.24 8.34
CA ARG A 367 -2.75 27.57 7.62
C ARG A 367 -1.76 26.41 7.56
N PHE A 368 -2.12 25.24 8.07
CA PHE A 368 -1.28 24.05 7.95
C PHE A 368 -1.16 23.62 6.48
N ASP A 369 0.04 23.22 6.05
CA ASP A 369 0.37 22.97 4.62
C ASP A 369 -0.66 22.11 3.87
N ASP A 370 -1.05 20.96 4.43
CA ASP A 370 -2.03 20.06 3.81
C ASP A 370 -3.43 20.69 3.70
N VAL A 371 -3.87 21.42 4.74
CA VAL A 371 -5.18 22.08 4.79
C VAL A 371 -5.22 23.21 3.77
N PHE A 372 -4.18 24.05 3.79
CA PHE A 372 -4.04 25.17 2.87
C PHE A 372 -3.93 24.70 1.41
N SER A 373 -3.12 23.65 1.17
CA SER A 373 -3.01 23.02 -0.14
C SER A 373 -4.37 22.53 -0.65
N MET A 374 -5.19 21.94 0.22
CA MET A 374 -6.51 21.45 -0.18
C MET A 374 -7.47 22.59 -0.57
N ARG A 375 -7.40 23.73 0.11
CA ARG A 375 -8.15 24.94 -0.26
C ARG A 375 -7.73 25.45 -1.64
N ILE A 376 -6.42 25.48 -1.92
CA ILE A 376 -5.89 25.83 -3.25
C ILE A 376 -6.42 24.85 -4.31
N ALA A 377 -6.42 23.54 -4.05
CA ALA A 377 -6.94 22.55 -4.99
C ALA A 377 -8.40 22.79 -5.36
N ILE A 378 -9.24 23.08 -4.36
CA ILE A 378 -10.66 23.41 -4.55
C ILE A 378 -10.81 24.63 -5.46
N LEU A 379 -10.14 25.74 -5.13
CA LEU A 379 -10.22 26.98 -5.90
C LEU A 379 -9.69 26.80 -7.34
N ASN A 380 -8.55 26.14 -7.51
CA ASN A 380 -7.99 25.86 -8.82
C ASN A 380 -8.91 24.98 -9.67
N ARG A 381 -9.54 23.96 -9.09
CA ARG A 381 -10.49 23.12 -9.82
C ARG A 381 -11.75 23.91 -10.21
N GLN A 382 -12.23 24.82 -9.36
CA GLN A 382 -13.37 25.68 -9.69
C GLN A 382 -13.06 26.61 -10.88
N GLU A 383 -11.85 27.15 -10.94
CA GLU A 383 -11.43 28.04 -12.02
C GLU A 383 -11.12 27.29 -13.33
N LEU A 384 -10.37 26.19 -13.25
CA LEU A 384 -9.82 25.50 -14.42
C LEU A 384 -10.72 24.37 -14.95
N GLY A 385 -11.61 23.84 -14.10
CA GLY A 385 -12.29 22.57 -14.32
C GLY A 385 -11.41 21.36 -14.00
N THR A 386 -12.06 20.22 -13.71
CA THR A 386 -11.39 18.99 -13.23
C THR A 386 -10.32 18.50 -14.20
N SER A 387 -10.63 18.41 -15.50
CA SER A 387 -9.72 17.85 -16.52
C SER A 387 -8.39 18.60 -16.58
N LYS A 388 -8.42 19.94 -16.56
CA LYS A 388 -7.20 20.76 -16.56
C LYS A 388 -6.47 20.69 -15.21
N TRP A 389 -7.20 20.66 -14.10
CA TRP A 389 -6.63 20.60 -12.77
C TRP A 389 -5.84 19.31 -12.50
N ILE A 390 -6.39 18.14 -12.85
CA ILE A 390 -5.70 16.86 -12.66
C ILE A 390 -4.49 16.69 -13.60
N GLY A 391 -4.42 17.48 -14.67
CA GLY A 391 -3.31 17.49 -15.62
C GLY A 391 -3.00 16.11 -16.19
N ALA A 392 -1.73 15.70 -16.10
CA ALA A 392 -1.25 14.44 -16.66
C ALA A 392 -1.51 13.21 -15.77
N SER A 393 -2.27 13.33 -14.68
CA SER A 393 -2.48 12.22 -13.73
C SER A 393 -3.11 10.98 -14.38
N LEU A 394 -3.86 11.16 -15.48
CA LEU A 394 -4.53 10.08 -16.21
C LEU A 394 -3.96 9.86 -17.64
N SER A 395 -2.78 10.41 -17.96
CA SER A 395 -2.26 10.40 -19.34
C SER A 395 -1.64 9.07 -19.78
N SER A 396 -1.31 8.18 -18.85
CA SER A 396 -0.67 6.89 -19.16
C SER A 396 -1.56 6.01 -20.04
N ASN A 397 -0.94 5.36 -21.03
CA ASN A 397 -1.57 4.33 -21.86
C ASN A 397 -1.89 3.04 -21.10
N LEU A 398 -1.32 2.86 -19.90
CA LEU A 398 -1.65 1.76 -19.00
C LEU A 398 -3.00 1.98 -18.30
N ILE A 399 -3.63 3.15 -18.47
CA ILE A 399 -5.01 3.39 -18.05
C ILE A 399 -5.89 3.23 -19.29
N PRO A 400 -6.82 2.25 -19.32
CA PRO A 400 -7.73 2.08 -20.46
C PRO A 400 -8.49 3.35 -20.77
N ASP A 401 -8.60 3.72 -22.05
CA ASP A 401 -9.25 4.98 -22.45
C ASP A 401 -10.70 5.08 -21.95
N GLN A 402 -11.42 3.95 -21.94
CA GLN A 402 -12.78 3.83 -21.41
C GLN A 402 -12.90 4.08 -19.89
N ASP A 403 -11.79 3.97 -19.15
CA ASP A 403 -11.73 4.16 -17.70
C ASP A 403 -11.27 5.58 -17.32
N LYS A 404 -10.61 6.32 -18.22
CA LYS A 404 -10.08 7.67 -17.96
C LYS A 404 -11.17 8.65 -17.53
N GLN A 405 -12.31 8.67 -18.22
CA GLN A 405 -13.42 9.56 -17.87
C GLN A 405 -13.98 9.21 -16.48
N LYS A 406 -14.18 7.91 -16.19
CA LYS A 406 -14.68 7.46 -14.89
C LYS A 406 -13.75 7.84 -13.74
N HIS A 407 -12.43 7.74 -13.95
CA HIS A 407 -11.45 8.23 -12.98
C HIS A 407 -11.52 9.74 -12.79
N GLN A 408 -11.63 10.52 -13.88
CA GLN A 408 -11.81 11.98 -13.78
C GLN A 408 -13.08 12.34 -12.99
N ASP A 409 -14.20 11.67 -13.27
CA ASP A 409 -15.48 11.91 -12.58
C ASP A 409 -15.37 11.56 -11.09
N THR A 410 -14.68 10.46 -10.76
CA THR A 410 -14.43 10.07 -9.37
C THR A 410 -13.56 11.10 -8.65
N VAL A 411 -12.54 11.62 -9.32
CA VAL A 411 -11.68 12.67 -8.77
C VAL A 411 -12.48 13.95 -8.51
N GLU A 412 -13.36 14.32 -9.43
CA GLU A 412 -14.27 15.46 -9.25
C GLU A 412 -15.19 15.28 -8.05
N ARG A 413 -15.90 14.15 -7.95
CA ARG A 413 -16.79 13.87 -6.82
C ARG A 413 -16.04 13.87 -5.48
N GLY A 414 -14.84 13.27 -5.43
CA GLY A 414 -14.01 13.26 -4.23
C GLY A 414 -13.56 14.66 -3.79
N LEU A 415 -13.23 15.55 -4.74
CA LEU A 415 -12.92 16.94 -4.41
C LEU A 415 -14.16 17.75 -4.02
N LEU A 416 -15.33 17.44 -4.58
CA LEU A 416 -16.59 18.08 -4.18
C LEU A 416 -17.00 17.70 -2.75
N GLU A 417 -16.77 16.46 -2.32
CA GLU A 417 -16.92 16.06 -0.91
C GLU A 417 -16.03 16.89 0.00
N MET A 418 -14.76 17.04 -0.38
CA MET A 418 -13.81 17.88 0.33
C MET A 418 -14.26 19.35 0.38
N GLN A 419 -14.74 19.88 -0.75
CA GLN A 419 -15.23 21.25 -0.84
C GLN A 419 -16.40 21.48 0.12
N LYS A 420 -17.36 20.55 0.21
CA LYS A 420 -18.49 20.66 1.15
C LYS A 420 -18.00 20.73 2.59
N PHE A 421 -17.08 19.84 2.97
CA PHE A 421 -16.53 19.80 4.33
C PHE A 421 -15.72 21.07 4.67
N ILE A 422 -14.79 21.48 3.80
CA ILE A 422 -13.95 22.67 4.02
C ILE A 422 -14.81 23.96 3.97
N GLY A 423 -15.87 23.99 3.16
CA GLY A 423 -16.84 25.08 3.09
C GLY A 423 -17.67 25.22 4.37
N ASP A 424 -18.10 24.11 5.00
CA ASP A 424 -18.78 24.13 6.31
C ASP A 424 -17.89 24.72 7.42
N LEU A 425 -16.56 24.60 7.29
CA LEU A 425 -15.58 25.23 8.17
C LEU A 425 -15.31 26.71 7.86
N GLY A 426 -15.92 27.27 6.80
CA GLY A 426 -15.71 28.65 6.36
C GLY A 426 -14.32 28.93 5.75
N LEU A 427 -13.67 27.91 5.19
CA LEU A 427 -12.29 28.00 4.69
C LEU A 427 -12.17 28.19 3.18
N VAL A 428 -13.26 28.03 2.42
CA VAL A 428 -13.33 28.26 0.95
C VAL A 428 -14.61 28.96 0.54
#